data_AF-A0A7Y5T5A3-F1
#
_entry.id   AF-A0A7Y5T5A3-F1
#
_cell.length_a   1.000
_cell.length_b   1.000
_cell.length_c   1.000
_cell.angle_alpha   90.00
_cell.angle_beta   90.00
_cell.angle_gamma   90.00
#
_symmetry.space_group_name_H-M   'P 1'
#
loop_
_entity.id
_entity.type
_entity.pdbx_description
1 polymer ?
#
loop_
_entity_poly.entity_id
_entity_poly.type
_entity_poly.pdbx_seq_one_letter_code
_entity_poly.pdbx_strand_id
1 'polypeptide(L)'
;MGTDDGLDELVAEFVLESREHLDRFEQDVVALELDPGSADLAASAFRALHTLKGTSGYFGFTRIGSLSHHAESVLGALRDGRPVCPDRTASALFTACDLLRTLLDGIEQGGDEPDVETGPAEAGLRACLEPQPATAPRQRFGETLVAAGAVTPADIGWAVSRQAGGDPRPIGAILLEAG
;
A
#
# COMPACT_ATOMS: atom_id res chain seq x y z
N MET A 1 -2.93 -39.81 27.06
CA MET A 1 -1.83 -39.32 26.22
C MET A 1 -2.30 -39.47 24.79
N GLY A 2 -2.64 -38.40 24.08
CA GLY A 2 -3.12 -38.53 22.70
C GLY A 2 -4.12 -37.50 22.18
N THR A 3 -4.14 -36.26 22.68
CA THR A 3 -4.89 -35.16 22.04
C THR A 3 -4.04 -33.94 21.72
N ASP A 4 -2.83 -33.85 22.29
CA ASP A 4 -1.90 -32.72 22.16
C ASP A 4 -1.01 -32.89 20.92
N ASP A 5 -0.36 -34.05 20.75
CA ASP A 5 0.50 -34.37 19.59
C ASP A 5 -0.17 -34.13 18.23
N GLY A 6 -1.47 -34.41 18.10
CA GLY A 6 -2.19 -34.23 16.84
C GLY A 6 -2.48 -32.77 16.51
N LEU A 7 -2.63 -31.91 17.53
CA LEU A 7 -2.79 -30.48 17.32
C LEU A 7 -1.43 -29.85 16.96
N ASP A 8 -0.37 -30.27 17.63
CA ASP A 8 0.99 -29.80 17.36
C ASP A 8 1.45 -30.15 15.94
N GLU A 9 1.11 -31.34 15.43
CA GLU A 9 1.39 -31.74 14.04
C GLU A 9 0.64 -30.86 13.03
N LEU A 10 -0.63 -30.55 13.29
CA LEU A 10 -1.43 -29.65 12.44
C LEU A 10 -0.90 -28.21 12.46
N VAL A 11 -0.42 -27.74 13.62
CA VAL A 11 0.20 -26.42 13.74
C VAL A 11 1.53 -26.38 12.99
N ALA A 12 2.35 -27.44 13.07
CA ALA A 12 3.60 -27.54 12.32
C ALA A 12 3.37 -27.54 10.80
N GLU A 13 2.36 -28.29 10.32
CA GLU A 13 1.95 -28.27 8.91
C GLU A 13 1.48 -26.86 8.49
N PHE A 14 0.65 -26.22 9.31
CA PHE A 14 0.21 -24.83 9.06
C PHE A 14 1.38 -23.85 8.95
N VAL A 15 2.37 -23.93 9.85
CA VAL A 15 3.55 -23.05 9.82
C VAL A 15 4.34 -23.29 8.53
N LEU A 16 4.55 -24.54 8.15
CA LEU A 16 5.26 -24.91 6.93
C LEU A 16 4.56 -24.36 5.67
N GLU A 17 3.27 -24.63 5.50
CA GLU A 17 2.49 -24.14 4.36
C GLU A 17 2.43 -22.60 4.32
N SER A 18 2.29 -21.97 5.49
CA SER A 18 2.27 -20.52 5.60
C SER A 18 3.59 -19.89 5.14
N ARG A 19 4.74 -20.49 5.46
CA ARG A 19 6.05 -20.03 4.96
C ARG A 19 6.13 -20.13 3.44
N GLU A 20 5.64 -21.20 2.83
CA GLU A 20 5.61 -21.34 1.37
C GLU A 20 4.70 -20.29 0.70
N HIS A 21 3.56 -19.98 1.33
CA HIS A 21 2.70 -18.89 0.87
C HIS A 21 3.39 -17.53 0.96
N LEU A 22 4.11 -17.26 2.06
CA LEU A 22 4.86 -16.00 2.22
C LEU A 22 6.01 -15.87 1.24
N ASP A 23 6.73 -16.96 0.95
CA ASP A 23 7.81 -16.96 -0.06
C ASP A 23 7.26 -16.61 -1.45
N ARG A 24 6.11 -17.19 -1.84
CA ARG A 24 5.45 -16.84 -3.10
C ARG A 24 4.96 -15.40 -3.12
N PHE A 25 4.34 -14.96 -2.02
CA PHE A 25 3.86 -13.59 -1.87
C PHE A 25 5.02 -12.59 -2.05
N GLU A 26 6.15 -12.81 -1.39
CA GLU A 26 7.32 -11.94 -1.48
C GLU A 26 7.87 -11.85 -2.91
N GLN A 27 7.97 -12.99 -3.61
CA GLN A 27 8.37 -13.05 -5.03
C GLN A 27 7.43 -12.24 -5.92
N ASP A 28 6.12 -12.38 -5.73
CA ASP A 28 5.12 -11.66 -6.50
C ASP A 28 5.14 -10.15 -6.22
N VAL A 29 5.41 -9.73 -4.97
CA VAL A 29 5.54 -8.31 -4.60
C VAL A 29 6.80 -7.69 -5.21
N VAL A 30 7.93 -8.40 -5.22
CA VAL A 30 9.15 -7.94 -5.93
C VAL A 30 8.88 -7.80 -7.43
N ALA A 31 8.18 -8.76 -8.03
CA ALA A 31 7.81 -8.67 -9.44
C ALA A 31 6.84 -7.51 -9.73
N LEU A 32 5.94 -7.19 -8.80
CA LEU A 32 5.05 -6.02 -8.88
C LEU A 32 5.81 -4.70 -8.82
N GLU A 33 6.97 -4.61 -8.16
CA GLU A 33 7.79 -3.39 -8.24
C GLU A 33 8.33 -3.14 -9.65
N LEU A 34 8.59 -4.22 -10.39
CA LEU A 34 9.05 -4.16 -11.78
C LEU A 34 7.89 -3.93 -12.77
N ASP A 35 6.71 -4.49 -12.46
CA ASP A 35 5.48 -4.34 -13.25
C ASP A 35 4.25 -4.02 -12.36
N PRO A 36 4.09 -2.76 -11.91
CA PRO A 36 3.02 -2.38 -10.99
C PRO A 36 1.60 -2.51 -11.57
N GLY A 37 1.47 -2.66 -12.88
CA GLY A 37 0.20 -2.82 -13.58
C GLY A 37 -0.27 -4.27 -13.71
N SER A 38 0.54 -5.24 -13.28
CA SER A 38 0.24 -6.66 -13.47
C SER A 38 -0.84 -7.16 -12.52
N ALA A 39 -2.06 -7.25 -13.04
CA ALA A 39 -3.19 -7.84 -12.31
C ALA A 39 -2.95 -9.32 -11.96
N ASP A 40 -2.17 -10.05 -12.77
CA ASP A 40 -1.87 -11.46 -12.54
C ASP A 40 -0.94 -11.67 -11.34
N LEU A 41 0.11 -10.84 -11.22
CA LEU A 41 0.99 -10.85 -10.05
C LEU A 41 0.23 -10.44 -8.78
N ALA A 42 -0.59 -9.39 -8.86
CA ALA A 42 -1.45 -8.98 -7.74
C ALA A 42 -2.44 -10.08 -7.34
N ALA A 43 -3.02 -10.80 -8.31
CA ALA A 43 -3.92 -11.91 -8.04
C ALA A 43 -3.21 -13.12 -7.41
N SER A 44 -1.97 -13.40 -7.81
CA SER A 44 -1.15 -14.47 -7.23
C SER A 44 -0.79 -14.17 -5.77
N ALA A 45 -0.25 -12.99 -5.50
CA ALA A 45 0.04 -12.50 -4.16
C ALA A 45 -1.23 -12.48 -3.27
N PHE A 46 -2.36 -12.03 -3.82
CA PHE A 46 -3.66 -12.04 -3.13
C PHE A 46 -4.05 -13.46 -2.70
N ARG A 47 -3.96 -14.46 -3.59
CA ARG A 47 -4.34 -15.83 -3.26
C ARG A 47 -3.46 -16.43 -2.16
N ALA A 48 -2.16 -16.13 -2.16
CA ALA A 48 -1.25 -16.61 -1.13
C ALA A 48 -1.67 -16.13 0.26
N LEU A 49 -1.96 -14.83 0.42
CA LEU A 49 -2.44 -14.29 1.69
C LEU A 49 -3.87 -14.70 2.02
N HIS A 50 -4.74 -14.88 1.03
CA HIS A 50 -6.11 -15.31 1.24
C HIS A 50 -6.19 -16.71 1.85
N THR A 51 -5.35 -17.63 1.36
CA THR A 51 -5.23 -18.97 1.92
C THR A 51 -4.71 -18.89 3.35
N LEU A 52 -3.62 -18.16 3.59
CA LEU A 52 -3.01 -18.01 4.91
C LEU A 52 -3.98 -17.40 5.94
N LYS A 53 -4.78 -16.39 5.54
CA LYS A 53 -5.85 -15.83 6.38
C LYS A 53 -6.94 -16.87 6.70
N GLY A 54 -7.32 -17.67 5.70
CA GLY A 54 -8.35 -18.69 5.84
C GLY A 54 -7.93 -19.78 6.83
N THR A 55 -6.70 -20.27 6.69
CA THR A 55 -6.13 -21.31 7.56
C THR A 55 -5.85 -20.79 8.96
N SER A 56 -5.38 -19.55 9.11
CA SER A 56 -5.12 -18.96 10.44
C SER A 56 -6.40 -18.86 11.30
N GLY A 57 -7.55 -18.65 10.66
CA GLY A 57 -8.86 -18.61 11.33
C GLY A 57 -9.28 -19.93 11.96
N TYR A 58 -8.81 -21.08 11.43
CA TYR A 58 -9.08 -22.40 12.01
C TYR A 58 -8.39 -22.57 13.36
N PHE A 59 -7.15 -22.08 13.49
CA PHE A 59 -6.35 -22.17 14.71
C PHE A 59 -6.60 -21.02 15.70
N GLY A 60 -7.34 -19.99 15.30
CA GLY A 60 -7.60 -18.83 16.14
C GLY A 60 -6.43 -17.83 16.18
N PHE A 61 -5.49 -17.90 15.25
CA PHE A 61 -4.38 -16.95 15.12
C PHE A 61 -4.87 -15.61 14.55
N THR A 62 -5.34 -14.76 15.47
CA THR A 62 -6.05 -13.52 15.17
C THR A 62 -5.15 -12.44 14.58
N ARG A 63 -3.90 -12.30 15.04
CA ARG A 63 -2.95 -11.29 14.53
C ARG A 63 -2.56 -11.60 13.09
N ILE A 64 -2.26 -12.86 12.79
CA ILE A 64 -2.02 -13.36 11.43
C ILE A 64 -3.24 -13.07 10.54
N GLY A 65 -4.44 -13.42 11.00
CA GLY A 65 -5.67 -13.21 10.25
C GLY A 65 -5.93 -11.73 9.93
N SER A 66 -5.75 -10.84 10.93
CA SER A 66 -5.91 -9.39 10.78
C SER A 66 -4.92 -8.79 9.78
N LEU A 67 -3.64 -9.09 9.96
CA LEU A 67 -2.58 -8.53 9.12
C LEU A 67 -2.70 -9.01 7.67
N SER A 68 -3.01 -10.30 7.46
CA SER A 68 -3.24 -10.89 6.14
C SER A 68 -4.45 -10.29 5.45
N HIS A 69 -5.53 -10.00 6.18
CA HIS A 69 -6.72 -9.33 5.65
C HIS A 69 -6.41 -7.91 5.15
N HIS A 70 -5.61 -7.14 5.89
CA HIS A 70 -5.22 -5.81 5.45
C HIS A 70 -4.31 -5.85 4.21
N ALA A 71 -3.38 -6.80 4.15
CA ALA A 71 -2.50 -6.96 3.01
C ALA A 71 -3.23 -7.47 1.76
N GLU A 72 -4.13 -8.47 1.88
CA GLU A 72 -4.97 -8.91 0.75
C GLU A 72 -5.90 -7.81 0.25
N SER A 73 -6.33 -6.87 1.11
CA SER A 73 -7.16 -5.73 0.68
C SER A 73 -6.40 -4.79 -0.27
N VAL A 74 -5.12 -4.53 0.01
CA VAL A 74 -4.23 -3.74 -0.87
C VAL A 74 -4.02 -4.45 -2.21
N LEU A 75 -3.72 -5.75 -2.18
CA LEU A 75 -3.53 -6.56 -3.38
C LEU A 75 -4.81 -6.69 -4.20
N GLY A 76 -5.96 -6.78 -3.53
CA GLY A 76 -7.27 -6.77 -4.18
C GLY A 76 -7.52 -5.46 -4.92
N ALA A 77 -7.14 -4.32 -4.34
CA ALA A 77 -7.23 -3.03 -5.03
C ALA A 77 -6.32 -2.99 -6.27
N LEU A 78 -5.05 -3.42 -6.15
CA LEU A 78 -4.13 -3.54 -7.30
C LEU A 78 -4.69 -4.44 -8.40
N ARG A 79 -5.16 -5.63 -8.05
CA ARG A 79 -5.77 -6.60 -8.97
C ARG A 79 -6.96 -6.03 -9.71
N ASP A 80 -7.82 -5.29 -9.01
CA ASP A 80 -9.03 -4.70 -9.57
C ASP A 80 -8.75 -3.39 -10.34
N GLY A 81 -7.49 -2.96 -10.46
CA GLY A 81 -7.09 -1.70 -11.10
C GLY A 81 -7.54 -0.46 -10.30
N ARG A 82 -7.83 -0.61 -9.01
CA ARG A 82 -8.19 0.49 -8.12
C ARG A 82 -6.93 1.25 -7.68
N PRO A 83 -7.03 2.58 -7.50
CA PRO A 83 -5.89 3.38 -7.10
C PRO A 83 -5.38 2.98 -5.71
N VAL A 84 -4.07 2.80 -5.60
CA VAL A 84 -3.32 2.65 -4.35
C VAL A 84 -2.15 3.62 -4.34
N CYS A 85 -1.58 3.91 -3.16
CA CYS A 85 -0.40 4.77 -3.05
C CYS A 85 0.86 4.03 -3.56
N PRO A 86 1.41 4.38 -4.75
CA PRO A 86 2.50 3.59 -5.34
C PRO A 86 3.76 3.60 -4.46
N ASP A 87 4.11 4.77 -3.94
CA ASP A 87 5.34 5.00 -3.17
C ASP A 87 5.41 4.26 -1.82
N ARG A 88 4.27 3.70 -1.36
CA ARG A 88 4.16 3.05 -0.04
C ARG A 88 3.72 1.60 -0.11
N THR A 89 3.18 1.17 -1.24
CA THR A 89 2.51 -0.14 -1.33
C THR A 89 3.48 -1.29 -1.11
N ALA A 90 4.61 -1.34 -1.83
CA ALA A 90 5.59 -2.42 -1.67
C ALA A 90 6.17 -2.46 -0.26
N SER A 91 6.61 -1.32 0.28
CA SER A 91 7.15 -1.22 1.64
C SER A 91 6.15 -1.68 2.71
N ALA A 92 4.86 -1.33 2.57
CA ALA A 92 3.82 -1.77 3.51
C ALA A 92 3.57 -3.28 3.40
N LEU A 93 3.59 -3.84 2.20
CA LEU A 93 3.45 -5.27 1.94
C LEU A 93 4.64 -6.08 2.48
N PHE A 94 5.88 -5.60 2.32
CA PHE A 94 7.06 -6.24 2.91
C PHE A 94 7.05 -6.18 4.44
N THR A 95 6.69 -5.02 5.01
CA THR A 95 6.54 -4.89 6.48
C THR A 95 5.52 -5.91 7.02
N ALA A 96 4.43 -6.13 6.30
CA ALA A 96 3.44 -7.14 6.65
C ALA A 96 4.02 -8.56 6.53
N CYS A 97 4.79 -8.86 5.48
CA CYS A 97 5.48 -10.15 5.30
C CYS A 97 6.39 -10.47 6.50
N ASP A 98 7.24 -9.52 6.88
CA ASP A 98 8.21 -9.69 7.96
C ASP A 98 7.51 -9.96 9.31
N LEU A 99 6.43 -9.24 9.57
CA LEU A 99 5.62 -9.45 10.78
C LEU A 99 4.88 -10.79 10.74
N LEU A 100 4.35 -11.21 9.59
CA LEU A 100 3.75 -12.55 9.44
C LEU A 100 4.78 -13.64 9.70
N ARG A 101 6.02 -13.51 9.20
CA ARG A 101 7.12 -14.43 9.50
C ARG A 101 7.43 -14.45 11.00
N THR A 102 7.49 -13.28 11.64
CA THR A 102 7.72 -13.17 13.10
C THR A 102 6.64 -13.86 13.91
N LEU A 103 5.37 -13.73 13.51
CA LEU A 103 4.24 -14.41 14.17
C LEU A 103 4.35 -15.93 14.02
N LEU A 104 4.68 -16.42 12.82
CA LEU A 104 4.90 -17.86 12.56
C LEU A 104 6.07 -18.42 13.36
N ASP A 105 7.17 -17.68 13.48
CA ASP A 105 8.33 -18.09 14.29
C ASP A 105 7.95 -18.25 15.77
N GLY A 106 7.06 -17.39 16.29
CA GLY A 106 6.56 -17.50 17.67
C GLY A 106 5.62 -18.70 17.87
N ILE A 107 4.75 -18.98 16.90
CA ILE A 107 3.88 -20.17 16.91
C ILE A 107 4.72 -21.46 16.90
N GLU A 108 5.75 -21.53 16.07
CA GLU A 108 6.64 -22.69 16.00
C GLU A 108 7.39 -22.95 17.31
N GLN A 109 7.75 -21.89 18.04
CA GLN A 109 8.52 -21.99 19.29
C GLN A 109 7.64 -22.20 20.53
N GLY A 110 6.44 -21.61 20.55
CA GLY A 110 5.60 -21.48 21.75
C GLY A 110 4.17 -22.00 21.62
N GLY A 111 3.76 -22.43 20.43
CA GLY A 111 2.41 -22.92 20.14
C GLY A 111 1.33 -21.84 19.98
N ASP A 112 1.68 -20.56 20.12
CA ASP A 112 0.74 -19.44 20.04
C ASP A 112 1.40 -18.18 19.44
N GLU A 113 0.58 -17.21 19.05
CA GLU A 113 1.04 -15.94 18.50
C GLU A 113 1.85 -15.15 19.55
N PRO A 114 3.08 -14.72 19.22
CA PRO A 114 3.86 -13.89 20.11
C PRO A 114 3.18 -12.53 20.29
N ASP A 115 3.39 -11.91 21.46
CA ASP A 115 2.84 -10.58 21.74
C ASP A 115 3.65 -9.48 21.04
N VAL A 116 3.38 -9.30 19.76
CA VAL A 116 3.99 -8.29 18.89
C VAL A 116 2.95 -7.28 18.41
N GLU A 117 3.35 -6.01 18.34
CA GLU A 117 2.50 -4.91 17.90
C GLU A 117 2.32 -4.93 16.36
N THR A 118 1.13 -5.29 15.88
CA THR A 118 0.80 -5.27 14.44
C THR A 118 0.14 -3.96 13.97
N GLY A 119 -0.42 -3.18 14.90
CA GLY A 119 -1.21 -1.98 14.61
C GLY A 119 -0.54 -0.97 13.66
N PRO A 120 0.77 -0.65 13.80
CA PRO A 120 1.46 0.24 12.87
C PRO A 120 1.49 -0.28 11.43
N ALA A 121 1.69 -1.59 11.22
CA ALA A 121 1.72 -2.20 9.89
C ALA A 121 0.32 -2.24 9.27
N GLU A 122 -0.70 -2.61 10.06
CA GLU A 122 -2.10 -2.57 9.62
C GLU A 122 -2.54 -1.15 9.22
N ALA A 123 -2.12 -0.13 9.98
CA ALA A 123 -2.36 1.26 9.63
C ALA A 123 -1.65 1.68 8.34
N GLY A 124 -0.40 1.22 8.13
CA GLY A 124 0.36 1.46 6.89
C GLY A 124 -0.33 0.87 5.66
N LEU A 125 -0.82 -0.37 5.76
CA LEU A 125 -1.59 -1.03 4.71
C LEU A 125 -2.90 -0.30 4.41
N ARG A 126 -3.65 0.11 5.44
CA ARG A 126 -4.89 0.89 5.26
C ARG A 126 -4.62 2.23 4.58
N ALA A 127 -3.54 2.92 4.95
CA ALA A 127 -3.14 4.18 4.33
C ALA A 127 -2.79 4.03 2.83
N CYS A 128 -2.47 2.83 2.35
CA CYS A 128 -2.25 2.59 0.91
C CYS A 128 -3.56 2.62 0.11
N LEU A 129 -4.70 2.34 0.75
CA LEU A 129 -6.04 2.33 0.15
C LEU A 129 -6.77 3.67 0.30
N GLU A 130 -6.28 4.55 1.16
CA GLU A 130 -6.87 5.87 1.33
C GLU A 130 -6.60 6.72 0.08
N PRO A 131 -7.59 7.46 -0.43
CA PRO A 131 -7.35 8.42 -1.49
C PRO A 131 -6.33 9.42 -0.96
N GLN A 132 -5.13 9.42 -1.56
CA GLN A 132 -4.20 10.52 -1.35
C GLN A 132 -4.94 11.80 -1.70
N PRO A 133 -5.01 12.81 -0.82
CA PRO A 133 -5.44 14.11 -1.25
C PRO A 133 -4.51 14.45 -2.41
N ALA A 134 -5.08 14.66 -3.60
CA ALA A 134 -4.35 15.26 -4.70
C ALA A 134 -3.59 16.41 -4.05
N THR A 135 -2.25 16.32 -4.03
CA THR A 135 -1.40 17.37 -3.46
C THR A 135 -2.03 18.68 -3.86
N ALA A 136 -2.52 19.42 -2.85
CA ALA A 136 -3.50 20.49 -3.04
C ALA A 136 -3.06 21.33 -4.25
N PRO A 137 -3.99 21.71 -5.15
CA PRO A 137 -3.63 22.48 -6.34
C PRO A 137 -2.74 23.62 -5.84
N ARG A 138 -1.47 23.63 -6.28
CA ARG A 138 -0.51 24.68 -5.91
C ARG A 138 -1.26 25.98 -6.01
N GLN A 139 -1.46 26.66 -4.89
CA GLN A 139 -2.16 27.95 -4.82
C GLN A 139 -1.63 28.75 -6.01
N ARG A 140 -2.50 29.00 -7.00
CA ARG A 140 -2.03 29.54 -8.27
C ARG A 140 -1.45 30.89 -7.93
N PHE A 141 -0.14 31.03 -8.08
CA PHE A 141 0.60 32.23 -7.67
C PHE A 141 -0.05 33.52 -8.23
N GLY A 142 -0.71 33.43 -9.39
CA GLY A 142 -1.51 34.51 -9.98
C GLY A 142 -2.68 35.01 -9.13
N GLU A 143 -3.36 34.16 -8.37
CA GLU A 143 -4.44 34.58 -7.47
C GLU A 143 -3.89 35.33 -6.25
N THR A 144 -2.73 34.90 -5.74
CA THR A 144 -2.01 35.58 -4.65
C THR A 144 -1.44 36.94 -5.11
N LEU A 145 -0.93 37.03 -6.34
CA LEU A 145 -0.38 38.30 -6.88
C LEU A 145 -1.48 39.34 -7.15
N VAL A 146 -2.68 38.94 -7.56
CA VAL A 146 -3.83 39.86 -7.68
C VAL A 146 -4.31 40.33 -6.32
N ALA A 147 -4.40 39.43 -5.34
CA ALA A 147 -4.76 39.80 -3.98
C ALA A 147 -3.73 40.74 -3.33
N ALA A 148 -2.46 40.64 -3.74
CA ALA A 148 -1.37 41.52 -3.31
C ALA A 148 -1.22 42.81 -4.16
N GLY A 149 -2.04 43.00 -5.21
CA GLY A 149 -2.01 44.17 -6.08
C GLY A 149 -0.78 44.27 -7.00
N ALA A 150 -0.03 43.19 -7.17
CA ALA A 150 1.20 43.16 -7.95
C ALA A 150 0.98 42.97 -9.47
N VAL A 151 -0.19 42.46 -9.87
CA VAL A 151 -0.59 42.26 -11.27
C VAL A 151 -2.08 42.55 -11.44
N THR A 152 -2.49 42.93 -12.64
CA THR A 152 -3.91 43.19 -12.95
C THR A 152 -4.62 41.93 -13.47
N PRO A 153 -5.96 41.87 -13.42
CA PRO A 153 -6.72 40.79 -14.06
C PRO A 153 -6.47 40.65 -15.57
N ALA A 154 -6.08 41.74 -16.25
CA ALA A 154 -5.72 41.71 -17.67
C ALA A 154 -4.40 40.96 -17.90
N ASP A 155 -3.43 41.10 -17.01
CA ASP A 155 -2.12 40.43 -17.10
C ASP A 155 -2.26 38.92 -16.92
N ILE A 156 -3.19 38.48 -16.06
CA ILE A 156 -3.56 37.06 -15.96
C ILE A 156 -4.18 36.56 -17.26
N GLY A 157 -5.14 37.31 -17.82
CA GLY A 157 -5.80 36.92 -19.08
C GLY A 157 -4.79 36.76 -20.22
N TRP A 158 -3.82 37.65 -20.31
CA TRP A 158 -2.71 37.57 -21.25
C TRP A 158 -1.81 36.35 -20.99
N ALA A 159 -1.37 36.13 -19.76
CA ALA A 159 -0.46 35.03 -19.42
C ALA A 159 -1.10 33.64 -19.63
N VAL A 160 -2.39 33.49 -19.31
CA VAL A 160 -3.17 32.28 -19.56
C VAL A 160 -3.28 32.01 -21.06
N SER A 161 -3.53 33.06 -21.86
CA SER A 161 -3.63 32.95 -23.33
C SER A 161 -2.29 32.52 -23.96
N ARG A 162 -1.16 32.99 -23.45
CA ARG A 162 0.18 32.56 -23.93
C ARG A 162 0.48 31.10 -23.60
N GLN A 163 0.18 30.66 -22.38
CA GLN A 163 0.41 29.27 -22.00
C GLN A 163 -0.50 28.32 -22.79
N ALA A 164 -1.76 28.69 -23.02
CA ALA A 164 -2.66 27.95 -23.91
C ALA A 164 -2.19 27.94 -25.38
N GLY A 165 -1.44 28.96 -25.80
CA GLY A 165 -0.77 29.05 -27.10
C GLY A 165 0.55 28.27 -27.23
N GLY A 166 0.95 27.49 -26.21
CA GLY A 166 2.11 26.60 -26.25
C GLY A 166 3.38 27.12 -25.58
N ASP A 167 3.32 28.21 -24.81
CA ASP A 167 4.47 28.66 -24.00
C ASP A 167 4.75 27.65 -22.87
N PRO A 168 5.96 27.04 -22.80
CA PRO A 168 6.28 26.01 -21.81
C PRO A 168 6.55 26.58 -20.42
N ARG A 169 6.64 27.90 -20.26
CA ARG A 169 6.93 28.54 -18.97
C ARG A 169 5.70 28.53 -18.06
N PRO A 170 5.87 28.43 -16.74
CA PRO A 170 4.75 28.55 -15.80
C PRO A 170 4.16 29.97 -15.84
N ILE A 171 2.84 30.11 -15.64
CA ILE A 171 2.12 31.41 -15.66
C ILE A 171 2.81 32.48 -14.80
N GLY A 172 3.34 32.10 -13.63
CA GLY A 172 4.07 33.04 -12.76
C GLY A 172 5.33 33.64 -13.39
N ALA A 173 6.04 32.92 -14.26
CA ALA A 173 7.19 33.43 -14.99
C ALA A 173 6.77 34.30 -16.17
N ILE A 174 5.64 33.96 -16.81
CA ILE A 174 5.07 34.77 -17.90
C ILE A 174 4.60 36.13 -17.35
N LEU A 175 3.97 36.15 -16.17
CA LEU A 175 3.50 37.38 -15.51
C LEU A 175 4.61 38.38 -15.15
N LEU A 176 5.87 37.94 -14.99
CA LEU A 176 7.01 38.84 -14.77
C LEU A 176 7.35 39.69 -16.01
N GLU A 177 6.86 39.34 -17.20
CA GLU A 177 7.03 40.12 -18.43
C GLU A 177 5.95 41.20 -18.59
N ALA A 178 4.86 41.11 -17.82
CA ALA A 178 3.75 42.07 -17.85
C ALA A 178 3.96 43.24 -16.87
N GLY A 179 4.93 43.14 -15.96
CA GLY A 179 5.28 44.14 -14.94
C GLY A 179 6.56 44.91 -15.25
#